data_AF-A0A314XR38-F1
#
_entry.id   AF-A0A314XR38-F1
#
_cell.length_a   1.000
_cell.length_b   1.000
_cell.length_c   1.000
_cell.angle_alpha   90.00
_cell.angle_beta   90.00
_cell.angle_gamma   90.00
#
_symmetry.space_group_name_H-M   'P 1'
#
loop_
_entity.id
_entity.type
_entity.pdbx_description
1 polymer ?
#
loop_
_entity_poly.entity_id
_entity_poly.type
_entity_poly.pdbx_seq_one_letter_code
_entity_poly.pdbx_strand_id
1 'polypeptide(L)'
;MGQNQLHGKVPSLKSLISLEELVLAINHLGSGGIGDLTFLCVLTNATRLGTLQIQMNTFGGMLPQCIANLSSLRYFHVNEIKIFGSIPNGFGNLVNLESVSLYGNRFSGNKLQGNVLSTLAQCHNLIILALEDNDFNGIVSQEIRGSLPQDIGKLINLEFLDISGNKLFGEIPPSLGSCIKLEYLDMHGNFFQGKIPSSLESLRGHGTNQRSFQECNCHISGGGNSKLCGGIPEFHLPKCRFQHKRELSPTLKLIISLVFGILGVILVLTFLYLQFLRRGKKESASSDSDKFLKVSYQSLLKATDAFSSTNLIGMGSFGSVYKGVLEDGGTTIAIKVFNLVRRGAYKSFTAECEALKNIRHRNLVKVLSVCSGSDYRGNDFKALIYEFMVNGSLEEWLHPAGTNGEINDRQSSLTFCQRLNIAIHVAMALEYLHHHCETPIVHCDLKPSNVLLGDDMIGHVGDFGLAKFLPITSQTSSGNQSSSLGIKGTIDYTPPGT
;
A
#
# COMPACT_ATOMS: atom_id res chain seq x y z
N MET A 1 -34.24 9.65 28.07
CA MET A 1 -34.68 8.33 28.55
C MET A 1 -33.46 7.44 28.83
N GLY A 2 -32.53 7.91 29.65
CA GLY A 2 -31.39 7.08 30.05
C GLY A 2 -31.80 6.07 31.12
N GLN A 3 -31.13 4.92 31.18
CA GLN A 3 -31.22 3.94 32.27
C GLN A 3 -32.62 3.32 32.43
N ASN A 4 -33.06 2.59 31.41
CA ASN A 4 -34.30 1.82 31.44
C ASN A 4 -34.05 0.39 30.90
N GLN A 5 -35.11 -0.41 30.79
CA GLN A 5 -35.09 -1.75 30.18
C GLN A 5 -35.68 -1.73 28.76
N LEU A 6 -35.54 -0.61 28.04
CA LEU A 6 -36.11 -0.46 26.69
C LEU A 6 -35.38 -1.37 25.71
N HIS A 7 -36.13 -2.06 24.85
CA HIS A 7 -35.63 -3.00 23.86
C HIS A 7 -36.18 -2.70 22.46
N GLY A 8 -35.52 -3.25 21.44
CA GLY A 8 -35.95 -3.11 20.04
C GLY A 8 -35.33 -1.89 19.34
N LYS A 9 -35.96 -1.46 18.25
CA LYS A 9 -35.44 -0.36 17.41
C LYS A 9 -35.86 0.99 17.98
N VAL A 10 -35.00 2.00 17.78
CA VAL A 10 -35.36 3.40 18.06
C VAL A 10 -36.52 3.79 17.13
N PRO A 11 -37.65 4.28 17.67
CA PRO A 11 -38.76 4.74 16.85
C PRO A 11 -38.34 5.95 16.02
N SER A 12 -39.11 6.28 14.98
CA SER A 12 -38.79 7.44 14.15
C SER A 12 -38.84 8.73 14.98
N LEU A 13 -37.76 9.49 14.95
CA LEU A 13 -37.61 10.77 15.67
C LEU A 13 -37.85 11.99 14.76
N LYS A 14 -38.45 11.79 13.57
CA LYS A 14 -38.57 12.80 12.51
C LYS A 14 -39.31 14.07 12.93
N SER A 15 -40.26 13.97 13.85
CA SER A 15 -41.06 15.11 14.34
C SER A 15 -40.33 15.95 15.40
N LEU A 16 -39.21 15.47 15.95
CA LEU A 16 -38.50 16.11 17.06
C LEU A 16 -37.51 17.17 16.60
N ILE A 17 -37.99 18.17 15.85
CA ILE A 17 -37.13 19.22 15.25
C ILE A 17 -36.55 20.21 16.28
N SER A 18 -37.17 20.33 17.46
CA SER A 18 -36.72 21.21 18.54
C SER A 18 -35.84 20.49 19.57
N LEU A 19 -35.42 19.26 19.27
CA LEU A 19 -34.64 18.42 20.19
C LEU A 19 -33.27 19.06 20.48
N GLU A 20 -32.96 19.24 21.76
CA GLU A 20 -31.67 19.74 22.23
C GLU A 20 -30.78 18.61 22.74
N GLU A 21 -31.39 17.58 23.32
CA GLU A 21 -30.68 16.45 23.89
C GLU A 21 -31.38 15.13 23.55
N LEU A 22 -30.60 14.16 23.10
CA LEU A 22 -31.04 12.78 22.92
C LEU A 22 -30.19 11.86 23.81
N VAL A 23 -30.76 11.47 24.95
CA VAL A 23 -30.14 10.52 25.88
C VAL A 23 -30.92 9.21 25.89
N LEU A 24 -30.36 8.19 25.25
CA LEU A 24 -30.86 6.81 25.17
C LEU A 24 -29.96 5.81 25.90
N ALA A 25 -28.95 6.32 26.63
CA ALA A 25 -27.95 5.54 27.31
C ALA A 25 -28.52 4.45 28.24
N ILE A 26 -27.80 3.34 28.41
CA ILE A 26 -28.11 2.28 29.38
C ILE A 26 -29.51 1.69 29.12
N ASN A 27 -29.64 0.97 28.00
CA ASN A 27 -30.85 0.26 27.58
C ASN A 27 -30.45 -1.00 26.77
N HIS A 28 -31.43 -1.71 26.19
CA HIS A 28 -31.24 -2.84 25.26
C HIS A 28 -31.67 -2.48 23.84
N LEU A 29 -31.55 -1.21 23.45
CA LEU A 29 -31.95 -0.76 22.10
C LEU A 29 -30.93 -1.22 21.07
N GLY A 30 -31.41 -1.49 19.86
CA GLY A 30 -30.61 -2.06 18.77
C GLY A 30 -30.77 -3.57 18.61
N SER A 31 -30.14 -4.08 17.57
CA SER A 31 -30.06 -5.50 17.22
C SER A 31 -28.62 -5.98 17.06
N GLY A 32 -27.66 -5.06 17.08
CA GLY A 32 -26.26 -5.28 16.74
C GLY A 32 -26.00 -5.26 15.23
N GLY A 33 -27.01 -4.95 14.42
CA GLY A 33 -26.98 -4.99 12.96
C GLY A 33 -26.67 -3.66 12.29
N ILE A 34 -26.34 -3.70 10.99
CA ILE A 34 -25.87 -2.55 10.19
C ILE A 34 -26.87 -1.37 10.13
N GLY A 35 -28.17 -1.63 10.31
CA GLY A 35 -29.23 -0.62 10.19
C GLY A 35 -29.58 0.13 11.48
N ASP A 36 -28.98 -0.23 12.62
CA ASP A 36 -29.39 0.27 13.94
C ASP A 36 -29.21 1.79 14.09
N LEU A 37 -28.23 2.38 13.39
CA LEU A 37 -27.88 3.80 13.50
C LEU A 37 -28.53 4.68 12.44
N THR A 38 -29.40 4.12 11.58
CA THR A 38 -30.04 4.87 10.49
C THR A 38 -30.91 6.03 10.98
N PHE A 39 -31.43 5.95 12.21
CA PHE A 39 -32.21 7.03 12.82
C PHE A 39 -31.39 8.31 13.05
N LEU A 40 -30.06 8.22 13.15
CA LEU A 40 -29.19 9.39 13.31
C LEU A 40 -29.31 10.36 12.13
N CYS A 41 -29.54 9.86 10.92
CA CYS A 41 -29.75 10.73 9.75
C CYS A 41 -31.08 11.48 9.79
N VAL A 42 -32.07 10.99 10.54
CA VAL A 42 -33.33 11.69 10.72
C VAL A 42 -33.15 12.90 11.65
N LEU A 43 -32.17 12.83 12.56
CA LEU A 43 -31.87 13.89 13.53
C LEU A 43 -31.16 15.10 12.91
N THR A 44 -30.72 15.05 11.66
CA THR A 44 -30.11 16.23 11.00
C THR A 44 -31.07 17.41 10.88
N ASN A 45 -32.39 17.15 11.01
CA ASN A 45 -33.41 18.19 11.06
C ASN A 45 -33.53 18.87 12.43
N ALA A 46 -32.99 18.26 13.50
CA ALA A 46 -32.96 18.83 14.84
C ALA A 46 -31.75 19.76 14.98
N THR A 47 -31.87 20.97 14.43
CA THR A 47 -30.75 21.94 14.34
C THR A 47 -30.25 22.44 15.70
N ARG A 48 -30.94 22.14 16.80
CA ARG A 48 -30.56 22.51 18.17
C ARG A 48 -29.94 21.34 18.96
N LEU A 49 -29.78 20.16 18.36
CA LEU A 49 -29.26 18.99 19.04
C LEU A 49 -27.80 19.21 19.46
N GLY A 50 -27.59 19.43 20.75
CA GLY A 50 -26.30 19.64 21.38
C GLY A 50 -25.74 18.38 22.06
N THR A 51 -26.61 17.49 22.53
CA THR A 51 -26.21 16.28 23.27
C THR A 51 -26.76 15.04 22.60
N LEU A 52 -25.87 14.10 22.24
CA LEU A 52 -26.23 12.78 21.74
C LEU A 52 -25.50 11.70 22.54
N GLN A 53 -26.26 10.92 23.30
CA GLN A 53 -25.78 9.88 24.19
C GLN A 53 -26.55 8.58 23.95
N ILE A 54 -25.88 7.59 23.38
CA ILE A 54 -26.47 6.27 23.07
C ILE A 54 -25.68 5.10 23.67
N GLN A 55 -24.74 5.39 24.57
CA GLN A 55 -23.85 4.41 25.20
C GLN A 55 -24.59 3.26 25.91
N MET A 56 -23.91 2.13 26.10
CA MET A 56 -24.41 0.95 26.83
C MET A 56 -25.77 0.49 26.29
N ASN A 57 -25.80 0.15 25.00
CA ASN A 57 -26.93 -0.39 24.26
C ASN A 57 -26.45 -1.54 23.36
N THR A 58 -27.35 -2.17 22.62
CA THR A 58 -27.00 -3.23 21.65
C THR A 58 -26.83 -2.72 20.22
N PHE A 59 -26.70 -1.40 20.01
CA PHE A 59 -26.51 -0.81 18.69
C PHE A 59 -25.27 -1.36 17.97
N GLY A 60 -25.40 -1.65 16.68
CA GLY A 60 -24.28 -2.05 15.81
C GLY A 60 -24.26 -1.31 14.47
N GLY A 61 -23.38 -1.76 13.58
CA GLY A 61 -23.20 -1.15 12.27
C GLY A 61 -22.13 -0.06 12.25
N MET A 62 -22.18 0.78 11.22
CA MET A 62 -21.23 1.89 11.01
C MET A 62 -21.90 3.22 11.33
N LEU A 63 -21.14 4.19 11.85
CA LEU A 63 -21.63 5.57 11.96
C LEU A 63 -21.98 6.11 10.56
N PRO A 64 -23.20 6.61 10.33
CA PRO A 64 -23.60 7.11 9.03
C PRO A 64 -22.97 8.48 8.74
N GLN A 65 -22.65 8.76 7.47
CA GLN A 65 -21.97 10.01 7.07
C GLN A 65 -22.77 11.28 7.39
N CYS A 66 -24.10 11.18 7.42
CA CYS A 66 -25.02 12.27 7.73
C CYS A 66 -24.79 12.89 9.13
N ILE A 67 -24.12 12.18 10.05
CA ILE A 67 -23.83 12.67 11.39
C ILE A 67 -22.96 13.94 11.37
N ALA A 68 -22.18 14.13 10.31
CA ALA A 68 -21.40 15.35 10.06
C ALA A 68 -22.26 16.61 9.85
N ASN A 69 -23.57 16.44 9.64
CA ASN A 69 -24.51 17.56 9.48
C ASN A 69 -25.13 18.01 10.81
N LEU A 70 -24.79 17.40 11.95
CA LEU A 70 -25.25 17.82 13.28
C LEU A 70 -24.39 18.96 13.83
N SER A 71 -24.36 20.10 13.14
CA SER A 71 -23.42 21.21 13.43
C SER A 71 -23.48 21.80 14.83
N SER A 72 -24.60 21.61 15.54
CA SER A 72 -24.81 22.13 16.91
C SER A 72 -24.31 21.18 18.01
N LEU A 73 -23.82 19.99 17.64
CA LEU A 73 -23.43 18.96 18.58
C LEU A 73 -22.22 19.39 19.41
N ARG A 74 -22.34 19.22 20.73
CA ARG A 74 -21.31 19.52 21.74
C ARG A 74 -20.82 18.25 22.43
N TYR A 75 -21.75 17.36 22.77
CA TYR A 75 -21.47 16.11 23.47
C TYR A 75 -21.88 14.93 22.60
N PHE A 76 -20.91 14.10 22.23
CA PHE A 76 -21.12 12.89 21.44
C PHE A 76 -20.53 11.68 22.15
N HIS A 77 -21.39 10.91 22.82
CA HIS A 77 -21.00 9.74 23.60
C HIS A 77 -21.68 8.47 23.08
N VAL A 78 -20.88 7.52 22.60
CA VAL A 78 -21.34 6.30 21.94
C VAL A 78 -20.57 5.08 22.42
N ASN A 79 -20.46 4.93 23.73
CA ASN A 79 -19.55 3.97 24.38
C ASN A 79 -20.14 2.58 24.55
N GLU A 80 -19.28 1.56 24.57
CA GLU A 80 -19.64 0.16 24.84
C GLU A 80 -20.81 -0.34 23.99
N ILE A 81 -20.73 -0.13 22.67
CA ILE A 81 -21.68 -0.66 21.71
C ILE A 81 -20.94 -1.43 20.61
N LYS A 82 -21.67 -2.07 19.69
CA LYS A 82 -21.09 -2.94 18.65
C LYS A 82 -20.80 -2.18 17.36
N ILE A 83 -20.49 -0.88 17.44
CA ILE A 83 -20.15 -0.07 16.26
C ILE A 83 -18.79 -0.48 15.72
N PHE A 84 -18.66 -0.53 14.39
CA PHE A 84 -17.41 -0.78 13.71
C PHE A 84 -17.18 0.17 12.53
N GLY A 85 -15.97 0.16 11.98
CA GLY A 85 -15.59 0.97 10.82
C GLY A 85 -15.02 2.32 11.21
N SER A 86 -14.95 3.27 10.27
CA SER A 86 -14.32 4.56 10.49
C SER A 86 -15.28 5.64 11.00
N ILE A 87 -14.74 6.62 11.72
CA ILE A 87 -15.43 7.89 11.97
C ILE A 87 -15.66 8.58 10.62
N PRO A 88 -16.87 9.10 10.33
CA PRO A 88 -17.17 9.86 9.12
C PRO A 88 -16.24 11.05 8.89
N ASN A 89 -15.78 11.24 7.65
CA ASN A 89 -14.76 12.24 7.31
C ASN A 89 -15.21 13.69 7.58
N GLY A 90 -16.51 13.93 7.59
CA GLY A 90 -17.08 15.25 7.92
C GLY A 90 -17.10 15.59 9.42
N PHE A 91 -16.60 14.72 10.31
CA PHE A 91 -16.57 15.00 11.75
C PHE A 91 -15.81 16.28 12.11
N GLY A 92 -14.81 16.66 11.32
CA GLY A 92 -14.06 17.92 11.51
C GLY A 92 -14.91 19.17 11.32
N ASN A 93 -16.08 19.06 10.69
CA ASN A 93 -17.04 20.16 10.53
C ASN A 93 -17.86 20.43 11.80
N LEU A 94 -17.83 19.52 12.78
CA LEU A 94 -18.56 19.65 14.03
C LEU A 94 -17.78 20.54 15.02
N VAL A 95 -17.57 21.79 14.62
CA VAL A 95 -16.69 22.75 15.31
C VAL A 95 -17.13 23.11 16.73
N ASN A 96 -18.37 22.80 17.11
CA ASN A 96 -18.90 23.01 18.45
C ASN A 96 -18.67 21.83 19.40
N LEU A 97 -18.04 20.75 18.94
CA LEU A 97 -17.76 19.60 19.81
C LEU A 97 -16.84 19.99 20.96
N GLU A 98 -17.32 19.69 22.16
CA GLU A 98 -16.61 19.86 23.43
C GLU A 98 -16.18 18.49 23.98
N SER A 99 -16.97 17.44 23.77
CA SER A 99 -16.69 16.11 24.29
C SER A 99 -17.05 15.01 23.30
N VAL A 100 -16.06 14.18 22.97
CA VAL A 100 -16.21 12.99 22.15
C VAL A 100 -15.74 11.78 22.97
N SER A 101 -16.63 10.81 23.14
CA SER A 101 -16.33 9.55 23.80
C SER A 101 -16.83 8.41 22.93
N LEU A 102 -15.91 7.55 22.49
CA LEU A 102 -16.14 6.42 21.59
C LEU A 102 -15.66 5.09 22.19
N TYR A 103 -15.45 5.04 23.51
CA TYR A 103 -14.67 3.97 24.11
C TYR A 103 -15.36 2.59 24.03
N GLY A 104 -14.56 1.52 23.99
CA GLY A 104 -15.08 0.15 24.01
C GLY A 104 -15.91 -0.23 22.78
N ASN A 105 -15.47 0.19 21.60
CA ASN A 105 -16.09 -0.10 20.31
C ASN A 105 -15.11 -0.81 19.37
N ARG A 106 -15.47 -0.97 18.08
CA ARG A 106 -14.58 -1.47 17.02
C ARG A 106 -14.30 -0.41 15.95
N PHE A 107 -14.15 0.84 16.36
CA PHE A 107 -13.76 1.89 15.42
C PHE A 107 -12.35 1.65 14.89
N SER A 108 -12.15 1.85 13.58
CA SER A 108 -10.88 1.66 12.90
C SER A 108 -10.51 2.87 12.04
N GLY A 109 -9.24 3.01 11.67
CA GLY A 109 -8.82 4.03 10.70
C GLY A 109 -9.47 3.85 9.33
N ASN A 110 -9.60 4.95 8.57
CA ASN A 110 -10.07 4.90 7.19
C ASN A 110 -8.89 4.50 6.27
N LYS A 111 -8.94 3.29 5.70
CA LYS A 111 -7.88 2.74 4.82
C LYS A 111 -7.61 3.58 3.56
N LEU A 112 -8.54 4.46 3.18
CA LEU A 112 -8.50 5.23 1.93
C LEU A 112 -8.18 6.71 2.13
N GLN A 113 -8.32 7.27 3.34
CA GLN A 113 -8.13 8.70 3.62
C GLN A 113 -7.64 8.94 5.05
N GLY A 114 -6.33 9.16 5.20
CA GLY A 114 -5.70 9.82 6.35
C GLY A 114 -5.89 9.17 7.73
N ASN A 115 -5.16 9.73 8.70
CA ASN A 115 -5.31 9.36 10.12
C ASN A 115 -6.62 9.96 10.65
N VAL A 116 -7.54 9.14 11.18
CA VAL A 116 -8.84 9.57 11.71
C VAL A 116 -8.71 10.65 12.82
N LEU A 117 -7.61 10.63 13.58
CA LEU A 117 -7.28 11.62 14.59
C LEU A 117 -7.06 13.01 13.99
N SER A 118 -6.71 13.11 12.70
CA SER A 118 -6.55 14.41 12.01
C SER A 118 -7.90 15.11 11.80
N THR A 119 -8.97 14.35 11.60
CA THR A 119 -10.33 14.89 11.46
C THR A 119 -10.82 15.44 12.81
N LEU A 120 -10.62 14.69 13.89
CA LEU A 120 -10.98 15.14 15.23
C LEU A 120 -10.12 16.32 15.69
N ALA A 121 -8.85 16.40 15.26
CA ALA A 121 -7.97 17.54 15.52
C ALA A 121 -8.48 18.87 14.90
N GLN A 122 -9.47 18.85 14.01
CA GLN A 122 -10.12 20.06 13.48
C GLN A 122 -11.19 20.63 14.43
N CYS A 123 -11.60 19.88 15.46
CA CYS A 123 -12.60 20.31 16.44
C CYS A 123 -11.92 21.10 17.58
N HIS A 124 -11.54 22.35 17.31
CA HIS A 124 -10.72 23.19 18.21
C HIS A 124 -11.32 23.46 19.61
N ASN A 125 -12.61 23.20 19.81
CA ASN A 125 -13.31 23.35 21.09
C ASN A 125 -13.30 22.07 21.95
N LEU A 126 -12.67 20.99 21.48
CA LEU A 126 -12.61 19.74 22.25
C LEU A 126 -11.89 19.93 23.58
N ILE A 127 -12.55 19.46 24.63
CA ILE A 127 -12.11 19.39 26.02
C ILE A 127 -11.82 17.93 26.37
N ILE A 128 -12.69 17.02 25.96
CA ILE A 128 -12.59 15.58 26.26
C ILE A 128 -12.55 14.79 24.96
N LEU A 129 -11.51 13.98 24.79
CA LEU A 129 -11.38 13.01 23.72
C LEU A 129 -11.02 11.63 24.30
N ALA A 130 -12.02 10.75 24.35
CA ALA A 130 -11.92 9.38 24.87
C ALA A 130 -12.15 8.37 23.74
N LEU A 131 -11.07 7.68 23.34
CA LEU A 131 -11.01 6.76 22.20
C LEU A 131 -10.52 5.36 22.60
N GLU A 132 -10.42 5.10 23.90
CA GLU A 132 -9.85 3.89 24.47
C GLU A 132 -10.57 2.61 24.04
N ASP A 133 -9.83 1.50 24.00
CA ASP A 133 -10.31 0.17 23.62
C ASP A 133 -11.06 0.16 22.27
N ASN A 134 -10.33 0.49 21.21
CA ASN A 134 -10.80 0.48 19.81
C ASN A 134 -9.77 -0.16 18.87
N ASP A 135 -10.13 -0.28 17.59
CA ASP A 135 -9.28 -0.82 16.53
C ASP A 135 -8.56 0.30 15.72
N PHE A 136 -8.37 1.49 16.31
CA PHE A 136 -7.72 2.60 15.61
C PHE A 136 -6.31 2.21 15.22
N ASN A 137 -6.14 2.00 13.91
CA ASN A 137 -4.88 1.75 13.24
C ASN A 137 -4.67 2.87 12.25
N GLY A 138 -3.43 3.21 11.96
CA GLY A 138 -3.10 4.23 10.96
C GLY A 138 -2.42 3.65 9.73
N ILE A 139 -2.92 2.52 9.24
CA ILE A 139 -2.39 1.90 8.03
C ILE A 139 -3.04 2.58 6.82
N VAL A 140 -2.31 3.55 6.23
CA VAL A 140 -2.51 3.96 4.85
C VAL A 140 -1.31 3.45 4.05
N SER A 141 -1.57 2.87 2.88
CA SER A 141 -0.60 2.29 1.97
C SER A 141 0.67 3.16 1.79
N GLN A 142 1.83 2.52 1.95
CA GLN A 142 3.19 2.94 1.57
C GLN A 142 3.83 4.20 2.22
N GLU A 143 3.19 4.92 3.13
CA GLU A 143 3.88 5.84 4.04
C GLU A 143 3.54 5.56 5.51
N ILE A 144 4.56 5.51 6.36
CA ILE A 144 4.45 5.36 7.82
C ILE A 144 3.76 6.61 8.38
N ARG A 145 2.42 6.62 8.44
CA ARG A 145 1.63 7.70 9.06
C ARG A 145 0.45 7.17 9.86
N GLY A 146 0.72 6.18 10.71
CA GLY A 146 -0.19 5.79 11.79
C GLY A 146 0.16 6.32 13.16
N SER A 147 1.03 7.33 13.20
CA SER A 147 1.33 8.15 14.37
C SER A 147 0.21 9.13 14.64
N LEU A 148 0.00 9.46 15.92
CA LEU A 148 -0.78 10.62 16.34
C LEU A 148 -0.38 11.83 15.45
N PRO A 149 -1.33 12.54 14.82
CA PRO A 149 -1.01 13.56 13.83
C PRO A 149 -0.42 14.79 14.52
N GLN A 150 0.44 15.52 13.82
CA GLN A 150 0.99 16.79 14.33
C GLN A 150 -0.12 17.82 14.63
N ASP A 151 -1.26 17.71 13.95
CA ASP A 151 -2.42 18.57 14.17
C ASP A 151 -3.06 18.41 15.56
N ILE A 152 -2.73 17.36 16.34
CA ILE A 152 -3.28 17.19 17.70
C ILE A 152 -3.00 18.42 18.58
N GLY A 153 -1.88 19.13 18.35
CA GLY A 153 -1.54 20.37 19.04
C GLY A 153 -2.48 21.56 18.77
N LYS A 154 -3.41 21.44 17.81
CA LYS A 154 -4.46 22.44 17.56
C LYS A 154 -5.58 22.38 18.61
N LEU A 155 -5.69 21.28 19.35
CA LEU A 155 -6.68 21.09 20.41
C LEU A 155 -6.22 21.78 21.70
N ILE A 156 -6.06 23.11 21.65
CA ILE A 156 -5.52 23.92 22.75
C ILE A 156 -6.40 23.92 24.01
N ASN A 157 -7.66 23.51 23.88
CA ASN A 157 -8.63 23.40 24.98
C ASN A 157 -8.71 21.99 25.57
N LEU A 158 -7.95 21.03 25.04
CA LEU A 158 -8.04 19.63 25.46
C LEU A 158 -7.53 19.47 26.90
N GLU A 159 -8.38 18.91 27.75
CA GLU A 159 -8.13 18.62 29.17
C GLU A 159 -7.98 17.12 29.41
N PHE A 160 -8.69 16.30 28.63
CA PHE A 160 -8.67 14.84 28.76
C PHE A 160 -8.45 14.16 27.40
N LEU A 161 -7.37 13.39 27.30
CA LEU A 161 -7.05 12.55 26.14
C LEU A 161 -6.79 11.12 26.57
N ASP A 162 -7.67 10.20 26.20
CA ASP A 162 -7.45 8.76 26.33
C ASP A 162 -7.48 8.11 24.94
N ILE A 163 -6.35 7.53 24.54
CA ILE A 163 -6.20 6.77 23.30
C ILE A 163 -5.66 5.38 23.56
N SER A 164 -5.75 4.92 24.81
CA SER A 164 -5.21 3.62 25.23
C SER A 164 -5.91 2.43 24.57
N GLY A 165 -5.29 1.25 24.60
CA GLY A 165 -5.91 0.02 24.07
C GLY A 165 -6.22 0.07 22.57
N ASN A 166 -5.36 0.72 21.78
CA ASN A 166 -5.51 0.91 20.34
C ASN A 166 -4.31 0.33 19.55
N LYS A 167 -4.30 0.51 18.23
CA LYS A 167 -3.24 0.04 17.32
C LYS A 167 -2.42 1.21 16.73
N LEU A 168 -2.25 2.29 17.48
CA LEU A 168 -1.48 3.47 17.06
C LEU A 168 0.01 3.17 17.13
N PHE A 169 0.81 3.68 16.19
CA PHE A 169 2.24 3.38 16.09
C PHE A 169 3.06 4.57 15.61
N GLY A 170 4.39 4.53 15.75
CA GLY A 170 5.27 5.63 15.36
C GLY A 170 5.61 6.56 16.53
N GLU A 171 6.15 7.75 16.22
CA GLU A 171 6.61 8.69 17.25
C GLU A 171 5.45 9.52 17.82
N ILE A 172 5.57 9.92 19.08
CA ILE A 172 4.64 10.87 19.71
C ILE A 172 4.99 12.27 19.17
N PRO A 173 4.03 13.00 18.56
CA PRO A 173 4.29 14.31 17.99
C PRO A 173 4.64 15.34 19.07
N PRO A 174 5.72 16.13 18.92
CA PRO A 174 6.05 17.19 19.88
C PRO A 174 4.95 18.23 20.05
N SER A 175 4.09 18.42 19.04
CA SER A 175 2.95 19.35 19.09
C SER A 175 1.90 18.98 20.14
N LEU A 176 1.89 17.74 20.67
CA LEU A 176 1.02 17.38 21.78
C LEU A 176 1.28 18.26 23.02
N GLY A 177 2.52 18.73 23.22
CA GLY A 177 2.87 19.70 24.27
C GLY A 177 2.23 21.09 24.11
N SER A 178 1.62 21.40 22.96
CA SER A 178 0.83 22.63 22.76
C SER A 178 -0.55 22.57 23.42
N CYS A 179 -1.02 21.39 23.82
CA CYS A 179 -2.26 21.21 24.58
C CYS A 179 -2.04 21.58 26.05
N ILE A 180 -1.83 22.87 26.33
CA ILE A 180 -1.39 23.35 27.66
C ILE A 180 -2.40 23.11 28.79
N LYS A 181 -3.68 22.86 28.46
CA LYS A 181 -4.73 22.53 29.42
C LYS A 181 -4.83 21.03 29.72
N LEU A 182 -4.02 20.18 29.07
CA LEU A 182 -4.15 18.74 29.17
C LEU A 182 -3.81 18.28 30.59
N GLU A 183 -4.82 17.77 31.29
CA GLU A 183 -4.75 17.28 32.65
C GLU A 183 -4.56 15.76 32.66
N TYR A 184 -5.32 15.06 31.82
CA TYR A 184 -5.27 13.62 31.67
C TYR A 184 -4.79 13.24 30.27
N LEU A 185 -3.77 12.38 30.21
CA LEU A 185 -3.27 11.78 28.99
C LEU A 185 -3.08 10.30 29.28
N ASP A 186 -3.72 9.39 28.54
CA ASP A 186 -3.42 7.96 28.55
C ASP A 186 -3.21 7.43 27.12
N MET A 187 -2.11 6.70 26.92
CA MET A 187 -1.68 6.14 25.64
C MET A 187 -1.23 4.68 25.77
N HIS A 188 -1.48 4.03 26.92
CA HIS A 188 -1.02 2.66 27.17
C HIS A 188 -1.64 1.67 26.16
N GLY A 189 -1.04 0.49 25.99
CA GLY A 189 -1.61 -0.53 25.09
C GLY A 189 -1.63 -0.16 23.60
N ASN A 190 -0.69 0.68 23.15
CA ASN A 190 -0.46 1.03 21.74
C ASN A 190 0.92 0.51 21.26
N PHE A 191 1.42 0.96 20.11
CA PHE A 191 2.71 0.59 19.52
C PHE A 191 3.62 1.81 19.27
N PHE A 192 3.55 2.83 20.13
CA PHE A 192 4.41 4.02 20.02
C PHE A 192 5.90 3.66 20.21
N GLN A 193 6.76 4.40 19.53
CA GLN A 193 8.20 4.20 19.53
C GLN A 193 8.97 5.53 19.54
N GLY A 194 10.25 5.48 19.90
CA GLY A 194 11.12 6.65 19.85
C GLY A 194 11.17 7.42 21.15
N LYS A 195 11.75 8.63 21.10
CA LYS A 195 11.95 9.47 22.29
C LYS A 195 10.65 10.17 22.68
N ILE A 196 10.32 10.19 23.97
CA ILE A 196 9.26 11.08 24.48
C ILE A 196 9.67 12.55 24.26
N PRO A 197 8.87 13.35 23.53
CA PRO A 197 9.13 14.77 23.34
C PRO A 197 9.28 15.52 24.67
N SER A 198 10.31 16.36 24.78
CA SER A 198 10.51 17.21 25.96
C SER A 198 9.41 18.27 26.12
N SER A 199 8.65 18.58 25.06
CA SER A 199 7.45 19.42 25.13
C SER A 199 6.34 18.81 25.99
N LEU A 200 6.37 17.51 26.27
CA LEU A 200 5.43 16.89 27.21
C LEU A 200 5.83 17.14 28.68
N GLU A 201 7.06 17.61 28.93
CA GLU A 201 7.51 17.96 30.28
C GLU A 201 6.75 19.16 30.86
N SER A 202 6.18 20.03 30.01
CA SER A 202 5.35 21.15 30.48
C SER A 202 3.96 20.71 30.94
N LEU A 203 3.52 19.49 30.65
CA LEU A 203 2.23 18.93 31.08
C LEU A 203 2.30 18.27 32.49
N ARG A 204 3.44 18.42 33.17
CA ARG A 204 3.80 17.76 34.44
C ARG A 204 3.05 18.31 35.67
N GLY A 205 2.15 19.27 35.49
CA GLY A 205 1.39 19.91 36.57
C GLY A 205 -0.01 19.38 36.85
N HIS A 206 -0.62 18.60 35.95
CA HIS A 206 -2.09 18.45 35.94
C HIS A 206 -2.67 17.02 35.89
N GLY A 207 -1.91 15.96 36.19
CA GLY A 207 -2.49 14.61 36.33
C GLY A 207 -2.16 13.59 35.23
N THR A 208 -1.08 13.83 34.48
CA THR A 208 -0.50 12.82 33.58
C THR A 208 -0.06 11.59 34.40
N ASN A 209 -0.92 10.58 34.46
CA ASN A 209 -0.69 9.37 35.24
C ASN A 209 0.58 8.66 34.74
N GLN A 210 1.45 8.22 35.65
CA GLN A 210 2.68 7.47 35.32
C GLN A 210 2.40 6.21 34.46
N ARG A 211 1.16 5.69 34.49
CA ARG A 211 0.70 4.51 33.72
C ARG A 211 0.51 4.77 32.23
N SER A 212 0.31 6.01 31.83
CA SER A 212 -0.04 6.41 30.47
C SER A 212 1.01 6.07 29.41
N PHE A 213 2.26 5.91 29.86
CA PHE A 213 3.41 5.59 29.01
C PHE A 213 4.00 4.21 29.30
N GLN A 214 3.51 3.49 30.32
CA GLN A 214 4.06 2.22 30.78
C GLN A 214 3.17 1.05 30.39
N GLU A 215 3.79 -0.05 29.95
CA GLU A 215 3.20 -1.37 30.07
C GLU A 215 3.28 -1.79 31.55
N CYS A 216 2.17 -2.27 32.13
CA CYS A 216 2.30 -3.21 33.25
C CYS A 216 2.99 -4.46 32.69
N ASN A 217 4.16 -4.79 33.23
CA ASN A 217 4.91 -6.02 32.92
C ASN A 217 3.99 -7.25 33.05
N CYS A 218 3.44 -7.71 31.93
CA CYS A 218 2.98 -9.07 31.77
C CYS A 218 3.76 -9.68 30.60
N HIS A 219 4.72 -10.53 30.95
CA HIS A 219 5.26 -11.54 30.06
C HIS A 219 4.08 -12.32 29.45
N ILE A 220 3.65 -11.96 28.25
CA ILE A 220 3.16 -12.82 27.16
C ILE A 220 2.64 -11.88 26.05
N SER A 221 3.19 -12.07 24.85
CA SER A 221 2.86 -11.43 23.57
C SER A 221 3.42 -10.01 23.34
N GLY A 222 4.21 -9.86 22.27
CA GLY A 222 4.91 -8.62 21.91
C GLY A 222 4.00 -7.51 21.38
N GLY A 223 3.16 -6.95 22.24
CA GLY A 223 2.38 -5.75 21.98
C GLY A 223 2.53 -4.73 23.12
N GLY A 224 2.52 -3.45 22.76
CA GLY A 224 2.64 -2.32 23.69
C GLY A 224 3.77 -1.34 23.35
N ASN A 225 3.83 -0.22 24.08
CA ASN A 225 4.74 0.92 23.85
C ASN A 225 6.21 0.62 24.27
N SER A 226 6.63 -0.64 24.26
CA SER A 226 7.96 -1.14 24.61
C SER A 226 9.17 -0.48 23.92
N LYS A 227 8.95 0.25 22.81
CA LYS A 227 10.00 0.97 22.06
C LYS A 227 10.12 2.44 22.42
N LEU A 228 9.37 2.94 23.40
CA LEU A 228 9.54 4.29 23.94
C LEU A 228 10.80 4.38 24.80
N CYS A 229 11.47 5.54 24.74
CA CYS A 229 12.67 5.79 25.52
C CYS A 229 12.77 7.27 25.94
N GLY A 230 13.61 7.54 26.94
CA GLY A 230 13.85 8.91 27.43
C GLY A 230 12.63 9.54 28.10
N GLY A 231 12.50 10.86 28.01
CA GLY A 231 11.48 11.62 28.73
C GLY A 231 11.84 11.84 30.21
N ILE A 232 10.82 12.12 31.00
CA ILE A 232 10.94 12.45 32.43
C ILE A 232 11.38 11.19 33.22
N PRO A 233 12.31 11.31 34.18
CA PRO A 233 12.78 10.16 34.98
C PRO A 233 11.67 9.38 35.71
N GLU A 234 10.57 10.04 36.07
CA GLU A 234 9.38 9.45 36.72
C GLU A 234 8.67 8.39 35.88
N PHE A 235 8.83 8.40 34.55
CA PHE A 235 8.23 7.39 33.67
C PHE A 235 9.00 6.07 33.65
N HIS A 236 10.15 5.98 34.32
CA HIS A 236 11.00 4.77 34.39
C HIS A 236 11.33 4.14 33.02
N LEU A 237 11.35 4.95 31.96
CA LEU A 237 11.65 4.47 30.61
C LEU A 237 13.15 4.24 30.40
N PRO A 238 13.54 3.30 29.51
CA PRO A 238 14.93 3.10 29.17
C PRO A 238 15.52 4.38 28.58
N LYS A 239 16.80 4.65 28.88
CA LYS A 239 17.54 5.74 28.24
C LYS A 239 17.58 5.48 26.73
N CYS A 240 17.26 6.49 25.92
CA CYS A 240 17.36 6.37 24.48
C CYS A 240 18.80 6.03 24.09
N ARG A 241 18.99 4.82 23.56
CA ARG A 241 20.20 4.47 22.82
C ARG A 241 20.04 5.01 21.43
N PHE A 242 20.43 6.27 21.24
CA PHE A 242 20.74 6.74 19.90
C PHE A 242 21.82 5.79 19.38
N GLN A 243 21.47 4.92 18.43
CA GLN A 243 22.46 4.53 17.46
C GLN A 243 22.87 5.85 16.81
N HIS A 244 23.92 6.47 17.34
CA HIS A 244 24.77 7.28 16.49
C HIS A 244 24.93 6.42 15.25
N LYS A 245 24.46 6.90 14.09
CA LYS A 245 25.14 6.54 12.85
C LYS A 245 26.61 6.64 13.22
N ARG A 246 27.31 5.50 13.30
CA ARG A 246 28.73 5.46 13.65
C ARG A 246 29.38 6.33 12.60
N GLU A 247 29.59 7.60 12.91
CA GLU A 247 30.45 8.45 12.13
C GLU A 247 31.81 7.77 12.23
N LEU A 248 32.27 7.27 11.08
CA LEU A 248 33.58 6.64 11.00
C LEU A 248 34.59 7.65 11.57
N SER A 249 35.47 7.19 12.47
CA SER A 249 36.48 8.06 13.06
C SER A 249 37.27 8.76 11.94
N PRO A 250 37.79 9.98 12.16
CA PRO A 250 38.60 10.66 11.15
C PRO A 250 39.77 9.79 10.68
N THR A 251 40.33 8.95 11.57
CA THR A 251 41.33 7.94 11.21
C THR A 251 40.80 6.86 10.27
N LEU A 252 39.58 6.37 10.47
CA LEU A 252 38.96 5.37 9.59
C LEU A 252 38.50 5.98 8.26
N LYS A 253 38.01 7.23 8.24
CA LYS A 253 37.73 7.99 7.01
C LYS A 253 39.01 8.19 6.19
N LEU A 254 40.13 8.48 6.85
CA LEU A 254 41.44 8.65 6.22
C LEU A 254 42.01 7.32 5.70
N ILE A 255 41.85 6.23 6.44
CA ILE A 255 42.19 4.87 5.98
C ILE A 255 41.35 4.49 4.76
N ILE A 256 40.04 4.71 4.79
CA ILE A 256 39.14 4.43 3.65
C ILE A 256 39.56 5.27 2.45
N SER A 257 39.82 6.57 2.64
CA SER A 257 40.29 7.44 1.57
C SER A 257 41.63 7.00 0.98
N LEU A 258 42.58 6.55 1.81
CA LEU A 258 43.86 5.99 1.36
C LEU A 258 43.68 4.68 0.61
N VAL A 259 42.84 3.77 1.11
CA VAL A 259 42.56 2.49 0.47
C VAL A 259 41.92 2.71 -0.90
N PHE A 260 40.88 3.55 -1.00
CA PHE A 260 40.26 3.90 -2.28
C PHE A 260 41.20 4.68 -3.20
N GLY A 261 42.08 5.52 -2.65
CA GLY A 261 43.12 6.21 -3.40
C GLY A 261 44.13 5.24 -4.01
N ILE A 262 44.63 4.28 -3.23
CA ILE A 262 45.57 3.24 -3.68
C ILE A 262 44.89 2.33 -4.70
N LEU A 263 43.65 1.89 -4.45
CA LEU A 263 42.87 1.12 -5.42
C LEU A 263 42.67 1.88 -6.72
N GLY A 264 42.38 3.19 -6.64
CA GLY A 264 42.27 4.07 -7.80
C GLY A 264 43.58 4.15 -8.59
N VAL A 265 44.72 4.31 -7.92
CA VAL A 265 46.05 4.31 -8.57
C VAL A 265 46.35 2.95 -9.22
N ILE A 266 46.06 1.84 -8.54
CA ILE A 266 46.24 0.49 -9.10
C ILE A 266 45.33 0.30 -10.33
N LEU A 267 44.09 0.78 -10.29
CA LEU A 267 43.16 0.75 -11.43
C LEU A 267 43.65 1.59 -12.59
N VAL A 268 44.22 2.77 -12.34
CA VAL A 268 44.81 3.62 -13.38
C VAL A 268 46.05 2.94 -13.98
N LEU A 269 46.94 2.38 -13.16
CA LEU A 269 48.15 1.70 -13.63
C LEU A 269 47.81 0.43 -14.42
N THR A 270 46.84 -0.36 -13.96
CA THR A 270 46.35 -1.53 -14.70
C THR A 270 45.64 -1.12 -15.99
N PHE A 271 44.88 -0.02 -15.99
CA PHE A 271 44.28 0.53 -17.20
C PHE A 271 45.35 1.02 -18.20
N LEU A 272 46.39 1.72 -17.74
CA LEU A 272 47.51 2.14 -18.57
C LEU A 272 48.32 0.95 -19.10
N TYR A 273 48.52 -0.08 -18.28
CA TYR A 273 49.13 -1.34 -18.70
C TYR A 273 48.28 -2.06 -19.76
N LEU A 274 46.95 -2.12 -19.57
CA LEU A 274 46.00 -2.64 -20.55
C LEU A 274 45.96 -1.77 -21.83
N GLN A 275 46.11 -0.46 -21.73
CA GLN A 275 46.25 0.43 -22.90
C GLN A 275 47.57 0.20 -23.63
N PHE A 276 48.65 -0.07 -22.91
CA PHE A 276 49.94 -0.41 -23.49
C PHE A 276 49.87 -1.76 -24.23
N LEU A 277 49.14 -2.74 -23.68
CA LEU A 277 48.81 -3.99 -24.34
C LEU A 277 47.86 -3.81 -25.54
N ARG A 278 46.87 -2.91 -25.43
CA ARG A 278 45.93 -2.55 -26.53
C ARG A 278 46.58 -1.71 -27.62
N ARG A 279 47.69 -1.01 -27.34
CA ARG A 279 48.49 -0.34 -28.38
C ARG A 279 49.08 -1.32 -29.39
N GLY A 280 49.13 -2.62 -29.08
CA GLY A 280 49.43 -3.69 -30.03
C GLY A 280 48.26 -4.13 -30.93
N LYS A 281 47.03 -3.65 -30.72
CA LYS A 281 45.85 -3.98 -31.54
C LYS A 281 44.96 -2.75 -31.73
N LYS A 282 45.17 -2.02 -32.82
CA LYS A 282 44.20 -1.05 -33.35
C LYS A 282 43.01 -1.81 -33.94
N GLU A 283 41.82 -1.61 -33.39
CA GLU A 283 40.56 -1.59 -34.13
C GLU A 283 39.45 -0.94 -33.29
N SER A 284 38.46 -0.39 -34.00
CA SER A 284 37.58 0.75 -33.67
C SER A 284 36.53 0.54 -32.57
N ALA A 285 36.09 1.68 -32.02
CA ALA A 285 35.24 1.89 -30.84
C ALA A 285 33.84 1.21 -30.85
N SER A 286 33.37 0.82 -29.65
CA SER A 286 31.96 0.53 -29.37
C SER A 286 31.61 0.93 -27.92
N SER A 287 30.51 1.66 -27.74
CA SER A 287 30.03 2.23 -26.49
C SER A 287 29.58 1.17 -25.48
N ASP A 288 29.84 1.51 -24.21
CA ASP A 288 29.34 0.85 -23.01
C ASP A 288 27.80 0.75 -23.05
N SER A 289 27.26 -0.45 -23.24
CA SER A 289 25.85 -0.76 -22.99
C SER A 289 25.81 -1.90 -22.00
N ASP A 290 25.03 -1.73 -20.94
CA ASP A 290 24.76 -2.69 -19.88
C ASP A 290 24.74 -4.13 -20.43
N LYS A 291 25.41 -5.05 -19.74
CA LYS A 291 25.54 -6.48 -20.12
C LYS A 291 24.17 -7.17 -20.27
N PHE A 292 23.49 -6.99 -21.40
CA PHE A 292 22.40 -7.86 -21.83
C PHE A 292 22.96 -9.26 -21.99
N LEU A 293 22.25 -10.26 -21.46
CA LEU A 293 22.59 -11.66 -21.67
C LEU A 293 22.59 -11.93 -23.18
N LYS A 294 23.75 -12.22 -23.78
CA LYS A 294 23.83 -12.50 -25.22
C LYS A 294 23.36 -13.94 -25.48
N VAL A 295 22.17 -14.09 -26.06
CA VAL A 295 21.56 -15.40 -26.35
C VAL A 295 21.47 -15.65 -27.86
N SER A 296 21.75 -16.88 -28.28
CA SER A 296 21.65 -17.34 -29.67
C SER A 296 20.50 -18.34 -29.84
N TYR A 297 20.04 -18.56 -31.08
CA TYR A 297 19.05 -19.61 -31.37
C TYR A 297 19.51 -20.98 -30.84
N GLN A 298 20.77 -21.34 -31.05
CA GLN A 298 21.35 -22.60 -30.58
C GLN A 298 21.27 -22.73 -29.05
N SER A 299 21.58 -21.65 -28.33
CA SER A 299 21.50 -21.63 -26.86
C SER A 299 20.07 -21.85 -26.38
N LEU A 300 19.09 -21.20 -27.01
CA LEU A 300 17.67 -21.35 -26.67
C LEU A 300 17.13 -22.74 -27.04
N LEU A 301 17.55 -23.29 -28.18
CA LEU A 301 17.18 -24.63 -28.62
C LEU A 301 17.64 -25.68 -27.60
N LYS A 302 18.88 -25.59 -27.13
CA LYS A 302 19.38 -26.48 -26.08
C LYS A 302 18.66 -26.28 -24.75
N ALA A 303 18.49 -25.03 -24.32
CA ALA A 303 17.88 -24.69 -23.04
C ALA A 303 16.44 -25.19 -22.90
N THR A 304 15.74 -25.40 -24.02
CA THR A 304 14.34 -25.82 -24.10
C THR A 304 14.15 -27.27 -24.54
N ASP A 305 15.24 -28.04 -24.65
CA ASP A 305 15.23 -29.39 -25.21
C ASP A 305 14.55 -29.44 -26.59
N ALA A 306 15.10 -28.67 -27.52
CA ALA A 306 14.60 -28.47 -28.88
C ALA A 306 13.16 -27.92 -28.94
N PHE A 307 12.80 -27.00 -28.04
CA PHE A 307 11.43 -26.49 -27.88
C PHE A 307 10.40 -27.61 -27.66
N SER A 308 10.77 -28.62 -26.85
CA SER A 308 9.90 -29.75 -26.53
C SER A 308 8.56 -29.29 -25.95
N SER A 309 7.50 -30.01 -26.30
CA SER A 309 6.16 -29.81 -25.73
C SER A 309 6.10 -29.96 -24.20
N THR A 310 7.03 -30.69 -23.59
CA THR A 310 7.15 -30.82 -22.12
C THR A 310 7.58 -29.53 -21.45
N ASN A 311 8.24 -28.64 -22.20
CA ASN A 311 8.69 -27.34 -21.74
C ASN A 311 7.71 -26.21 -22.13
N LEU A 312 6.62 -26.51 -22.84
CA LEU A 312 5.62 -25.52 -23.22
C LEU A 312 4.80 -25.11 -21.98
N ILE A 313 4.88 -23.83 -21.61
CA ILE A 313 4.16 -23.28 -20.44
C ILE A 313 3.00 -22.37 -20.83
N GLY A 314 2.90 -21.95 -22.09
CA GLY A 314 1.78 -21.15 -22.56
C GLY A 314 1.74 -21.00 -24.08
N MET A 315 0.55 -20.81 -24.63
CA MET A 315 0.36 -20.54 -26.05
C MET A 315 -0.56 -19.33 -26.23
N GLY A 316 -0.07 -18.32 -26.93
CA GLY A 316 -0.78 -17.06 -27.15
C GLY A 316 -1.18 -16.85 -28.61
N SER A 317 -1.72 -15.67 -28.88
CA SER A 317 -2.13 -15.26 -30.23
C SER A 317 -0.95 -15.03 -31.19
N PHE A 318 0.27 -14.82 -30.71
CA PHE A 318 1.41 -14.51 -31.59
C PHE A 318 2.59 -15.48 -31.45
N GLY A 319 2.45 -16.52 -30.62
CA GLY A 319 3.56 -17.42 -30.35
C GLY A 319 3.31 -18.38 -29.19
N SER A 320 4.39 -19.00 -28.75
CA SER A 320 4.41 -19.99 -27.68
C SER A 320 5.49 -19.62 -26.67
N VAL A 321 5.24 -19.90 -25.40
CA VAL A 321 6.17 -19.63 -24.30
C VAL A 321 6.70 -20.96 -23.77
N TYR A 322 8.01 -21.11 -23.73
CA TYR A 322 8.70 -22.29 -23.24
C TYR A 322 9.48 -21.97 -21.97
N LYS A 323 9.47 -22.87 -21.00
CA LYS A 323 10.44 -22.90 -19.90
C LYS A 323 11.78 -23.39 -20.44
N GLY A 324 12.87 -22.72 -20.08
CA GLY A 324 14.21 -23.17 -20.42
C GLY A 324 15.18 -23.02 -19.26
N VAL A 325 16.28 -23.77 -19.29
CA VAL A 325 17.37 -23.68 -18.33
C VAL A 325 18.67 -23.38 -19.08
N LEU A 326 19.30 -22.24 -18.79
CA LEU A 326 20.55 -21.85 -19.43
C LEU A 326 21.74 -22.64 -18.88
N GLU A 327 22.64 -23.08 -19.77
CA GLU A 327 23.86 -23.84 -19.42
C GLU A 327 24.77 -23.05 -18.46
N ASP A 328 24.87 -21.73 -18.64
CA ASP A 328 25.67 -20.83 -17.80
C ASP A 328 24.93 -20.49 -16.51
N GLY A 329 25.03 -21.38 -15.52
CA GLY A 329 24.59 -21.13 -14.14
C GLY A 329 23.21 -21.67 -13.76
N GLY A 330 22.56 -22.46 -14.62
CA GLY A 330 21.29 -23.14 -14.28
C GLY A 330 20.09 -22.20 -14.12
N THR A 331 20.19 -20.98 -14.65
CA THR A 331 19.11 -19.98 -14.55
C THR A 331 17.90 -20.46 -15.33
N THR A 332 16.75 -20.56 -14.66
CA THR A 332 15.47 -20.87 -15.30
C THR A 332 14.89 -19.60 -15.92
N ILE A 333 14.50 -19.68 -17.19
CA ILE A 333 13.99 -18.57 -17.99
C ILE A 333 12.68 -18.94 -18.69
N ALA A 334 11.88 -17.93 -19.04
CA ALA A 334 10.73 -18.08 -19.93
C ALA A 334 11.07 -17.51 -21.32
N ILE A 335 10.80 -18.27 -22.38
CA ILE A 335 11.20 -17.95 -23.75
C ILE A 335 9.94 -17.87 -24.61
N LYS A 336 9.52 -16.65 -24.96
CA LYS A 336 8.40 -16.40 -25.87
C LYS A 336 8.90 -16.43 -27.30
N VAL A 337 8.60 -17.50 -28.03
CA VAL A 337 8.93 -17.69 -29.44
C VAL A 337 7.76 -17.22 -30.30
N PHE A 338 8.02 -16.29 -31.21
CA PHE A 338 6.99 -15.71 -32.06
C PHE A 338 6.76 -16.57 -33.32
N ASN A 339 5.50 -16.86 -33.63
CA ASN A 339 5.14 -17.53 -34.87
C ASN A 339 5.01 -16.49 -35.99
N LEU A 340 6.11 -16.24 -36.70
CA LEU A 340 6.19 -15.20 -37.73
C LEU A 340 5.32 -15.47 -38.97
N VAL A 341 4.82 -16.69 -39.14
CA VAL A 341 3.83 -17.02 -40.19
C VAL A 341 2.48 -16.35 -39.88
N ARG A 342 2.17 -16.11 -38.59
CA ARG A 342 0.91 -15.52 -38.17
C ARG A 342 0.90 -14.01 -38.40
N ARG A 343 -0.11 -13.53 -39.13
CA ARG A 343 -0.29 -12.10 -39.41
C ARG A 343 -0.33 -11.29 -38.10
N GLY A 344 0.55 -10.30 -37.99
CA GLY A 344 0.67 -9.44 -36.82
C GLY A 344 1.71 -9.88 -35.79
N ALA A 345 2.23 -11.12 -35.84
CA ALA A 345 3.23 -11.60 -34.89
C ALA A 345 4.52 -10.77 -34.90
N TYR A 346 5.01 -10.40 -36.09
CA TYR A 346 6.16 -9.48 -36.21
C TYR A 346 5.89 -8.12 -35.58
N LYS A 347 4.69 -7.54 -35.79
CA LYS A 347 4.30 -6.26 -35.18
C LYS A 347 4.20 -6.37 -33.66
N SER A 348 3.70 -7.48 -33.15
CA SER A 348 3.62 -7.77 -31.72
C SER A 348 5.01 -7.88 -31.10
N PHE A 349 5.95 -8.58 -31.77
CA PHE A 349 7.35 -8.62 -31.36
C PHE A 349 7.99 -7.23 -31.30
N THR A 350 7.80 -6.41 -32.33
CA THR A 350 8.32 -5.03 -32.37
C THR A 350 7.73 -4.17 -31.25
N ALA A 351 6.41 -4.18 -31.05
CA ALA A 351 5.74 -3.40 -30.00
C ALA A 351 6.24 -3.78 -28.60
N GLU A 352 6.43 -5.07 -28.36
CA GLU A 352 6.92 -5.57 -27.08
C GLU A 352 8.40 -5.21 -26.87
N CYS A 353 9.24 -5.27 -27.90
CA CYS A 353 10.62 -4.78 -27.82
C CYS A 353 10.70 -3.28 -27.53
N GLU A 354 9.86 -2.47 -28.19
CA GLU A 354 9.78 -1.03 -27.97
C GLU A 354 9.34 -0.70 -26.55
N ALA A 355 8.32 -1.39 -26.02
CA ALA A 355 7.84 -1.19 -24.65
C ALA A 355 8.95 -1.56 -23.65
N LEU A 356 9.49 -2.77 -23.79
CA LEU A 356 10.48 -3.34 -22.88
C LEU A 356 11.82 -2.60 -22.88
N LYS A 357 12.14 -1.83 -23.94
CA LYS A 357 13.35 -1.01 -24.01
C LYS A 357 13.42 0.03 -22.89
N ASN A 358 12.28 0.60 -22.51
CA ASN A 358 12.20 1.80 -21.67
C ASN A 358 11.47 1.59 -20.34
N ILE A 359 10.89 0.42 -20.09
CA ILE A 359 10.17 0.13 -18.84
C ILE A 359 11.02 -0.70 -17.87
N ARG A 360 11.10 -0.26 -16.63
CA ARG A 360 11.72 -1.01 -15.52
C ARG A 360 10.91 -0.75 -14.25
N HIS A 361 10.16 -1.74 -13.79
CA HIS A 361 9.32 -1.63 -12.60
C HIS A 361 9.16 -2.98 -11.91
N ARG A 362 9.05 -2.98 -10.57
CA ARG A 362 8.95 -4.19 -9.73
C ARG A 362 7.68 -5.03 -9.97
N ASN A 363 6.65 -4.45 -10.59
CA ASN A 363 5.40 -5.14 -10.94
C ASN A 363 5.25 -5.36 -12.45
N LEU A 364 6.33 -5.30 -13.21
CA LEU A 364 6.36 -5.64 -14.63
C LEU A 364 7.29 -6.84 -14.85
N VAL A 365 6.92 -7.73 -15.77
CA VAL A 365 7.76 -8.90 -16.08
C VAL A 365 9.09 -8.42 -16.68
N LYS A 366 10.19 -8.82 -16.06
CA LYS A 366 11.54 -8.41 -16.46
C LYS A 366 11.97 -9.14 -17.73
N VAL A 367 12.31 -8.39 -18.76
CA VAL A 367 13.03 -8.91 -19.92
C VAL A 367 14.51 -9.05 -19.60
N LEU A 368 15.08 -10.21 -19.91
CA LEU A 368 16.50 -10.50 -19.74
C LEU A 368 17.27 -10.29 -21.05
N SER A 369 16.66 -10.66 -22.18
CA SER A 369 17.28 -10.53 -23.49
C SER A 369 16.27 -10.67 -24.64
N VAL A 370 16.75 -10.39 -25.85
CA VAL A 370 16.05 -10.57 -27.12
C VAL A 370 16.91 -11.42 -28.04
N CYS A 371 16.31 -12.43 -28.67
CA CYS A 371 16.95 -13.21 -29.72
C CYS A 371 16.30 -12.85 -31.05
N SER A 372 17.08 -12.27 -31.96
CA SER A 372 16.67 -11.99 -33.33
C SER A 372 17.74 -12.52 -34.27
N GLY A 373 17.42 -13.58 -34.99
CA GLY A 373 18.35 -14.25 -35.91
C GLY A 373 17.59 -15.17 -36.86
N SER A 374 18.22 -16.29 -37.24
CA SER A 374 17.63 -17.33 -38.07
C SER A 374 17.78 -18.71 -37.42
N ASP A 375 16.86 -19.61 -37.76
CA ASP A 375 16.97 -21.04 -37.42
C ASP A 375 18.00 -21.76 -38.31
N TYR A 376 18.24 -23.05 -38.06
CA TYR A 376 19.17 -23.86 -38.87
C TYR A 376 18.74 -24.06 -40.33
N ARG A 377 17.48 -23.71 -40.67
CA ARG A 377 16.93 -23.79 -42.02
C ARG A 377 16.98 -22.43 -42.73
N GLY A 378 17.49 -21.39 -42.07
CA GLY A 378 17.57 -20.03 -42.61
C GLY A 378 16.27 -19.23 -42.48
N ASN A 379 15.25 -19.72 -41.77
CA ASN A 379 14.02 -18.95 -41.53
C ASN A 379 14.24 -17.94 -40.41
N ASP A 380 13.55 -16.81 -40.49
CA ASP A 380 13.58 -15.79 -39.43
C ASP A 380 13.12 -16.38 -38.09
N PHE A 381 13.90 -16.10 -37.04
CA PHE A 381 13.60 -16.48 -35.67
C PHE A 381 13.60 -15.24 -34.78
N LYS A 382 12.52 -15.05 -34.03
CA LYS A 382 12.36 -13.97 -33.04
C LYS A 382 11.86 -14.56 -31.73
N ALA A 383 12.58 -14.25 -30.65
CA ALA A 383 12.18 -14.63 -29.31
C ALA A 383 12.50 -13.55 -28.28
N LEU A 384 11.68 -13.48 -27.24
CA LEU A 384 11.91 -12.67 -26.05
C LEU A 384 12.16 -13.58 -24.86
N ILE A 385 13.15 -13.21 -24.05
CA ILE A 385 13.61 -14.00 -22.91
C ILE A 385 13.27 -13.21 -21.66
N TYR A 386 12.46 -13.79 -20.80
CA TYR A 386 12.01 -13.20 -19.54
C TYR A 386 12.53 -14.00 -18.35
N GLU A 387 12.53 -13.34 -17.20
CA GLU A 387 12.60 -14.01 -15.92
C GLU A 387 11.43 -15.00 -15.76
N PHE A 388 11.71 -16.20 -15.25
CA PHE A 388 10.69 -17.23 -15.08
C PHE A 388 9.88 -17.01 -13.81
N MET A 389 8.56 -16.85 -13.96
CA MET A 389 7.62 -16.65 -12.86
C MET A 389 7.13 -18.00 -12.35
N VAL A 390 7.63 -18.43 -11.19
CA VAL A 390 7.47 -19.82 -10.70
C VAL A 390 6.04 -20.21 -10.38
N ASN A 391 5.19 -19.24 -10.03
CA ASN A 391 3.79 -19.48 -9.66
C ASN A 391 2.82 -19.29 -10.83
N GLY A 392 3.32 -19.15 -12.07
CA GLY A 392 2.46 -19.13 -13.26
C GLY A 392 1.57 -17.89 -13.37
N SER A 393 0.50 -17.98 -14.16
CA SER A 393 -0.43 -16.89 -14.41
C SER A 393 -1.54 -16.80 -13.36
N LEU A 394 -2.04 -15.60 -13.07
CA LEU A 394 -3.16 -15.40 -12.16
C LEU A 394 -4.43 -16.13 -12.60
N GLU A 395 -4.63 -16.29 -13.91
CA GLU A 395 -5.76 -17.05 -14.46
C GLU A 395 -5.83 -18.48 -13.91
N GLU A 396 -4.70 -19.18 -13.85
CA GLU A 396 -4.62 -20.55 -13.32
C GLU A 396 -5.03 -20.64 -11.84
N TRP A 397 -4.79 -19.59 -11.05
CA TRP A 397 -5.19 -19.54 -9.64
C TRP A 397 -6.65 -19.16 -9.43
N LEU A 398 -7.22 -18.37 -10.35
CA LEU A 398 -8.62 -17.97 -10.31
C LEU A 398 -9.54 -19.04 -10.88
N HIS A 399 -9.07 -19.76 -11.89
CA HIS A 399 -9.81 -20.78 -12.63
C HIS A 399 -8.95 -22.03 -12.82
N PRO A 400 -8.71 -22.83 -11.75
CA PRO A 400 -7.95 -24.06 -11.87
C PRO A 400 -8.62 -24.99 -12.88
N ALA A 401 -7.89 -25.39 -13.92
CA ALA A 401 -8.39 -26.39 -14.85
C ALA A 401 -8.52 -27.71 -14.09
N GLY A 402 -9.74 -28.23 -13.97
CA GLY A 402 -10.01 -29.54 -13.37
C GLY A 402 -9.44 -30.66 -14.24
N THR A 403 -8.13 -30.88 -14.20
CA THR A 403 -7.51 -32.07 -14.77
C THR A 403 -7.59 -33.19 -13.74
N ASN A 404 -8.46 -34.14 -14.06
CA ASN A 404 -8.57 -35.43 -13.41
C ASN A 404 -7.19 -36.07 -13.22
N GLY A 405 -6.86 -36.44 -11.98
CA GLY A 405 -6.13 -37.70 -11.76
C GLY A 405 -4.70 -37.66 -11.26
N GLU A 406 -4.11 -36.53 -10.86
CA GLU A 406 -2.89 -36.55 -10.03
C GLU A 406 -2.94 -35.44 -8.97
N ILE A 407 -3.04 -35.86 -7.71
CA ILE A 407 -3.00 -35.02 -6.52
C ILE A 407 -1.58 -34.47 -6.41
N ASN A 408 -1.29 -33.36 -7.09
CA ASN A 408 -0.22 -32.47 -6.70
C ASN A 408 -0.83 -31.40 -5.80
N ASP A 409 -0.47 -31.48 -4.53
CA ASP A 409 -0.92 -30.75 -3.34
C ASP A 409 -0.64 -29.22 -3.37
N ARG A 410 -0.67 -28.59 -4.56
CA ARG A 410 -0.09 -27.26 -4.81
C ARG A 410 -1.02 -26.18 -5.35
N GLN A 411 -2.34 -26.38 -5.37
CA GLN A 411 -3.26 -25.30 -5.74
C GLN A 411 -4.18 -24.93 -4.59
N SER A 412 -3.56 -24.33 -3.57
CA SER A 412 -4.29 -23.60 -2.54
C SER A 412 -4.94 -22.37 -3.18
N SER A 413 -6.25 -22.22 -3.02
CA SER A 413 -6.97 -21.04 -3.50
C SER A 413 -6.34 -19.75 -2.95
N LEU A 414 -6.22 -18.70 -3.76
CA LEU A 414 -5.74 -17.40 -3.28
C LEU A 414 -6.62 -16.85 -2.15
N THR A 415 -5.99 -16.49 -1.04
CA THR A 415 -6.65 -15.78 0.07
C THR A 415 -7.11 -14.39 -0.38
N PHE A 416 -8.07 -13.81 0.34
CA PHE A 416 -8.50 -12.43 0.07
C PHE A 416 -7.35 -11.42 0.14
N CYS A 417 -6.44 -11.59 1.11
CA CYS A 417 -5.26 -10.73 1.25
C CYS A 417 -4.34 -10.82 0.03
N GLN A 418 -4.05 -12.04 -0.46
CA GLN A 418 -3.25 -12.23 -1.67
C GLN A 418 -3.93 -11.61 -2.91
N ARG A 419 -5.25 -11.79 -3.07
CA ARG A 419 -6.00 -11.18 -4.18
C ARG A 419 -5.92 -9.66 -4.14
N LEU A 420 -6.08 -9.05 -2.97
CA LEU A 420 -5.98 -7.61 -2.78
C LEU A 420 -4.56 -7.11 -3.10
N ASN A 421 -3.52 -7.81 -2.63
CA ASN A 421 -2.13 -7.46 -2.93
C ASN A 421 -1.84 -7.55 -4.43
N ILE A 422 -2.29 -8.60 -5.11
CA ILE A 422 -2.13 -8.75 -6.56
C ILE A 422 -2.85 -7.62 -7.31
N ALA A 423 -4.05 -7.22 -6.88
CA ALA A 423 -4.74 -6.07 -7.47
C ALA A 423 -3.95 -4.75 -7.30
N ILE A 424 -3.34 -4.54 -6.13
CA ILE A 424 -2.47 -3.39 -5.86
C ILE A 424 -1.23 -3.43 -6.78
N HIS A 425 -0.59 -4.60 -6.95
CA HIS A 425 0.55 -4.77 -7.84
C HIS A 425 0.23 -4.41 -9.30
N VAL A 426 -0.93 -4.86 -9.80
CA VAL A 426 -1.41 -4.52 -11.15
C VAL A 426 -1.67 -3.01 -11.26
N ALA A 427 -2.31 -2.40 -10.26
CA ALA A 427 -2.57 -0.95 -10.26
C ALA A 427 -1.26 -0.13 -10.29
N MET A 428 -0.25 -0.53 -9.52
CA MET A 428 1.07 0.11 -9.52
C MET A 428 1.79 -0.01 -10.86
N ALA A 429 1.69 -1.17 -11.52
CA ALA A 429 2.22 -1.35 -12.87
C ALA A 429 1.56 -0.40 -13.89
N LEU A 430 0.24 -0.27 -13.86
CA LEU A 430 -0.50 0.64 -14.75
C LEU A 430 -0.21 2.11 -14.45
N GLU A 431 -0.12 2.50 -13.18
CA GLU A 431 0.24 3.85 -12.77
C GLU A 431 1.63 4.22 -13.33
N TYR A 432 2.60 3.31 -13.22
CA TYR A 432 3.93 3.49 -13.79
C TYR A 432 3.89 3.68 -15.32
N LEU A 433 3.17 2.81 -16.03
CA LEU A 433 3.07 2.85 -17.50
C LEU A 433 2.38 4.13 -17.99
N HIS A 434 1.35 4.58 -17.30
CA HIS A 434 0.52 5.72 -17.73
C HIS A 434 1.10 7.08 -17.36
N HIS A 435 1.78 7.20 -16.22
CA HIS A 435 2.15 8.50 -15.67
C HIS A 435 3.66 8.70 -15.44
N HIS A 436 4.43 7.62 -15.33
CA HIS A 436 5.85 7.69 -14.98
C HIS A 436 6.81 7.33 -16.12
N CYS A 437 6.29 6.84 -17.25
CA CYS A 437 7.07 6.65 -18.47
C CYS A 437 7.17 7.97 -19.25
N GLU A 438 8.32 8.21 -19.90
CA GLU A 438 8.55 9.42 -20.73
C GLU A 438 7.46 9.60 -21.80
N THR A 439 7.07 8.51 -22.45
CA THR A 439 5.87 8.45 -23.28
C THR A 439 4.88 7.52 -22.61
N PRO A 440 3.65 7.97 -22.27
CA PRO A 440 2.63 7.11 -21.69
C PRO A 440 2.37 5.87 -22.54
N ILE A 441 2.33 4.70 -21.89
CA ILE A 441 2.17 3.39 -22.54
C ILE A 441 0.84 2.79 -22.11
N VAL A 442 -0.07 2.56 -23.05
CA VAL A 442 -1.30 1.81 -22.80
C VAL A 442 -1.06 0.33 -23.12
N HIS A 443 -1.31 -0.55 -22.15
CA HIS A 443 -1.06 -2.00 -22.29
C HIS A 443 -1.92 -2.67 -23.38
N CYS A 444 -3.18 -2.26 -23.50
CA CYS A 444 -4.19 -2.77 -24.44
C CYS A 444 -4.60 -4.25 -24.32
N ASP A 445 -3.91 -5.07 -23.53
CA ASP A 445 -4.31 -6.48 -23.30
C ASP A 445 -4.23 -6.90 -21.83
N LEU A 446 -4.79 -6.11 -20.92
CA LEU A 446 -4.74 -6.44 -19.49
C LEU A 446 -5.84 -7.46 -19.13
N LYS A 447 -5.42 -8.63 -18.64
CA LYS A 447 -6.27 -9.76 -18.24
C LYS A 447 -5.54 -10.69 -17.28
N PRO A 448 -6.22 -11.60 -16.55
CA PRO A 448 -5.58 -12.49 -15.59
C PRO A 448 -4.44 -13.34 -16.15
N SER A 449 -4.52 -13.81 -17.41
CA SER A 449 -3.46 -14.60 -18.05
C SER A 449 -2.14 -13.82 -18.23
N ASN A 450 -2.22 -12.49 -18.24
CA ASN A 450 -1.10 -11.58 -18.46
C ASN A 450 -0.55 -11.00 -17.14
N VAL A 451 -1.04 -11.48 -16.00
CA VAL A 451 -0.52 -11.17 -14.66
C VAL A 451 0.17 -12.43 -14.13
N LEU A 452 1.49 -12.42 -14.05
CA LEU A 452 2.30 -13.55 -13.58
C LEU A 452 2.70 -13.39 -12.12
N LEU A 453 2.86 -14.51 -11.41
CA LEU A 453 3.18 -14.52 -9.98
C LEU A 453 4.61 -15.01 -9.73
N GLY A 454 5.39 -14.20 -9.01
CA GLY A 454 6.71 -14.54 -8.49
C GLY A 454 6.64 -15.54 -7.33
N ASP A 455 7.79 -16.00 -6.84
CA ASP A 455 7.92 -16.94 -5.71
C ASP A 455 7.34 -16.39 -4.39
N ASP A 456 7.41 -15.08 -4.22
CA ASP A 456 6.84 -14.29 -3.12
C ASP A 456 5.36 -13.91 -3.29
N MET A 457 4.68 -14.43 -4.34
CA MET A 457 3.32 -14.09 -4.73
C MET A 457 3.13 -12.61 -5.13
N ILE A 458 4.19 -11.91 -5.53
CA ILE A 458 4.09 -10.59 -6.15
C ILE A 458 3.58 -10.72 -7.59
N GLY A 459 2.65 -9.83 -7.95
CA GLY A 459 2.04 -9.75 -9.28
C GLY A 459 2.89 -8.93 -10.23
N HIS A 460 3.13 -9.48 -11.42
CA HIS A 460 3.91 -8.87 -12.49
C HIS A 460 3.09 -8.84 -13.78
N VAL A 461 2.81 -7.64 -14.31
CA VAL A 461 2.11 -7.48 -15.59
C VAL A 461 3.10 -7.72 -16.73
N GLY A 462 2.71 -8.56 -17.69
CA GLY A 462 3.49 -8.89 -18.88
C GLY A 462 2.62 -8.92 -20.14
N ASP A 463 3.25 -9.32 -21.25
CA ASP A 463 2.68 -9.34 -22.61
C ASP A 463 2.31 -7.96 -23.17
N PHE A 464 3.34 -7.22 -23.58
CA PHE A 464 3.19 -5.91 -24.21
C PHE A 464 2.98 -5.99 -25.73
N GLY A 465 2.60 -7.16 -26.25
CA GLY A 465 2.46 -7.40 -27.69
C GLY A 465 1.42 -6.50 -28.39
N LEU A 466 0.49 -5.90 -27.63
CA LEU A 466 -0.52 -4.96 -28.14
C LEU A 466 -0.33 -3.52 -27.63
N ALA A 467 0.75 -3.24 -26.91
CA ALA A 467 0.97 -1.95 -26.27
C ALA A 467 0.97 -0.79 -27.27
N LYS A 468 0.51 0.38 -26.81
CA LYS A 468 0.48 1.63 -27.58
C LYS A 468 1.18 2.75 -26.83
N PHE A 469 1.97 3.53 -27.54
CA PHE A 469 2.59 4.74 -27.04
C PHE A 469 1.72 5.95 -27.38
N LEU A 470 1.43 6.78 -26.39
CA LEU A 470 0.66 8.01 -26.57
C LEU A 470 1.62 9.20 -26.54
N PRO A 471 2.13 9.65 -27.71
CA PRO A 471 2.97 10.84 -27.74
C PRO A 471 2.19 12.05 -27.25
N ILE A 472 2.81 12.83 -26.35
CA ILE A 472 2.24 14.08 -25.86
C ILE A 472 2.30 15.10 -27.01
N THR A 473 1.29 15.13 -27.87
CA THR A 473 1.13 16.23 -28.81
C THR A 473 0.79 17.48 -28.02
N SER A 474 1.63 18.51 -28.12
CA SER A 474 1.40 19.84 -27.57
C SER A 474 -0.02 20.28 -27.90
N GLN A 475 -0.75 20.68 -26.86
CA GLN A 475 -2.11 21.21 -26.90
C GLN A 475 -2.27 22.22 -28.06
N THR A 476 -2.90 21.80 -29.15
CA THR A 476 -3.64 22.61 -30.14
C THR A 476 -4.02 21.73 -31.34
N SER A 477 -5.03 20.90 -31.18
CA SER A 477 -6.01 20.63 -32.24
C SER A 477 -7.12 19.76 -31.68
N SER A 478 -8.29 20.37 -31.51
CA SER A 478 -9.57 19.68 -31.52
C SER A 478 -9.68 18.93 -32.85
N GLY A 479 -9.46 17.64 -32.83
CA GLY A 479 -9.68 16.76 -33.96
C GLY A 479 -9.89 15.36 -33.45
N ASN A 480 -11.07 14.80 -33.72
CA ASN A 480 -11.36 13.38 -33.57
C ASN A 480 -10.28 12.56 -34.28
N GLN A 481 -9.21 12.20 -33.57
CA GLN A 481 -8.30 11.15 -34.00
C GLN A 481 -8.72 9.86 -33.30
N SER A 482 -9.88 9.34 -33.70
CA SER A 482 -10.09 7.90 -33.64
C SER A 482 -9.03 7.30 -34.58
N SER A 483 -7.88 6.88 -34.03
CA SER A 483 -6.88 6.20 -34.84
C SER A 483 -7.55 4.97 -35.44
N SER A 484 -7.71 4.96 -36.77
CA SER A 484 -8.42 3.96 -37.57
C SER A 484 -7.74 2.57 -37.62
N LEU A 485 -7.00 2.19 -36.58
CA LEU A 485 -6.46 0.84 -36.42
C LEU A 485 -7.40 0.07 -35.51
N GLY A 486 -8.11 -0.90 -36.11
CA GLY A 486 -9.19 -1.67 -35.50
C GLY A 486 -8.95 -2.15 -34.06
N ILE A 487 -10.06 -2.41 -33.39
CA ILE A 487 -10.15 -2.80 -31.98
C ILE A 487 -9.08 -3.86 -31.65
N LYS A 488 -8.20 -3.53 -30.69
CA LYS A 488 -7.16 -4.40 -30.17
C LYS A 488 -7.46 -4.70 -28.70
N GLY A 489 -7.40 -5.97 -28.33
CA GLY A 489 -7.59 -6.45 -26.97
C GLY A 489 -8.18 -7.84 -26.96
N THR A 490 -8.33 -8.40 -25.78
CA THR A 490 -9.08 -9.63 -25.57
C THR A 490 -10.57 -9.33 -25.44
N ILE A 491 -11.41 -10.18 -26.06
CA ILE A 491 -12.88 -10.13 -25.91
C ILE A 491 -13.22 -10.12 -24.41
N ASP A 492 -14.26 -9.38 -24.01
CA ASP A 492 -14.69 -9.13 -22.62
C ASP A 492 -13.80 -8.23 -21.75
N TYR A 493 -12.54 -7.99 -22.15
CA TYR A 493 -11.63 -7.07 -21.44
C TYR A 493 -11.46 -5.72 -22.15
N THR A 494 -12.05 -5.58 -23.35
CA THR A 494 -11.95 -4.36 -24.15
C THR A 494 -13.03 -3.35 -23.72
N PRO A 495 -12.69 -2.07 -23.43
CA PRO A 495 -13.66 -1.07 -23.02
C PRO A 495 -14.73 -0.80 -24.08
N PRO A 496 -15.97 -0.46 -23.70
CA PRO A 496 -16.98 0.01 -24.65
C PRO A 496 -16.55 1.36 -25.27
N GLY A 497 -16.56 1.46 -26.60
CA GLY A 497 -16.23 2.68 -27.34
C GLY A 497 -14.80 2.78 -27.91
N THR A 498 -14.05 1.67 -27.93
CA THR A 498 -12.73 1.56 -28.59
C THR A 498 -12.74 1.62 -30.10
#